data_AF-A0A7Y4MTG9-F1
#
_entry.id   AF-A0A7Y4MTG9-F1
#
_cell.length_a   1.000
_cell.length_b   1.000
_cell.length_c   1.000
_cell.angle_alpha   90.00
_cell.angle_beta   90.00
_cell.angle_gamma   90.00
#
_symmetry.space_group_name_H-M   'P 1'
#
loop_
_entity.id
_entity.type
_entity.pdbx_description
1 polymer ?
#
loop_
_entity_poly.entity_id
_entity_poly.type
_entity_poly.pdbx_seq_one_letter_code
_entity_poly.pdbx_strand_id
1 'polypeptide(L)'
;MRRCWKTLHEGFGTALQTVQAKRAFDAAKLHQACLEAFAGPEGLVSYLVSPDVPADEKNGLYSGLVRLAQGDVASEVAWPLLWLGLWPGLDAVYQRRLKYFTGAADELASALATAFTALVKRLNLDTTQRVAATLVRSTERDVMDAWRRARTEDARYSRYREREESVSEAVALSPALSEVGLSVRMQVESLAKWLHLLAPMDAKLVLSVLLLDEEQSVVGVRLGLKPAVARKRFQRALLRLRREMEAAEDSDDTAA
;
A
#
# COMPACT_ATOMS: atom_id res chain seq x y z
N MET A 1 5.72 -7.83 21.48
CA MET A 1 6.54 -8.85 20.81
C MET A 1 7.64 -8.14 20.02
N ARG A 2 8.92 -8.21 20.40
CA ARG A 2 10.06 -7.63 19.65
C ARG A 2 10.91 -8.73 18.96
N ARG A 3 10.40 -9.96 18.89
CA ARG A 3 11.18 -11.14 18.50
C ARG A 3 11.55 -11.08 17.02
N CYS A 4 10.62 -10.73 16.11
CA CYS A 4 10.89 -10.69 14.68
C CYS A 4 12.07 -9.76 14.34
N TRP A 5 12.11 -8.55 14.90
CA TRP A 5 13.21 -7.60 14.68
C TRP A 5 14.57 -8.14 15.14
N LYS A 6 14.64 -8.72 16.33
CA LYS A 6 15.87 -9.34 16.84
C LYS A 6 16.30 -10.56 16.03
N THR A 7 15.36 -11.42 15.65
CA THR A 7 15.61 -12.60 14.82
C THR A 7 16.11 -12.22 13.43
N LEU A 8 15.61 -11.13 12.85
CA LEU A 8 16.08 -10.61 11.57
C LEU A 8 17.56 -10.15 11.65
N HIS A 9 17.95 -9.45 12.71
CA HIS A 9 19.36 -9.09 12.96
C HIS A 9 20.26 -10.32 13.11
N GLU A 10 19.85 -11.28 13.95
CA GLU A 10 20.60 -12.51 14.20
C GLU A 10 20.72 -13.36 12.93
N GLY A 11 19.66 -13.40 12.11
CA GLY A 11 19.64 -14.09 10.81
C GLY A 11 20.70 -13.53 9.85
N PHE A 12 20.80 -12.21 9.72
CA PHE A 12 21.85 -11.60 8.88
C PHE A 12 23.25 -11.84 9.43
N GLY A 13 23.43 -11.78 10.75
CA GLY A 13 24.71 -12.11 11.39
C GLY A 13 25.14 -13.54 11.09
N THR A 14 24.21 -14.49 11.20
CA THR A 14 24.45 -15.91 10.90
C THR A 14 24.74 -16.14 9.41
N ALA A 15 24.06 -15.43 8.51
CA ALA A 15 24.28 -15.53 7.08
C ALA A 15 25.73 -15.16 6.68
N LEU A 16 26.32 -14.15 7.34
CA LEU A 16 27.69 -13.71 7.08
C LEU A 16 28.78 -14.66 7.59
N GLN A 17 28.48 -15.51 8.57
CA GLN A 17 29.45 -16.45 9.15
C GLN A 17 29.72 -17.68 8.26
N THR A 18 29.00 -17.83 7.14
CA THR A 18 29.14 -19.00 6.28
C THR A 18 30.37 -18.90 5.36
N VAL A 19 30.96 -20.06 5.02
CA VAL A 19 32.06 -20.13 4.04
C VAL A 19 31.61 -19.56 2.67
N GLN A 20 30.34 -19.77 2.32
CA GLN A 20 29.76 -19.22 1.11
C GLN A 20 29.74 -17.69 1.13
N ALA A 21 29.32 -17.07 2.24
CA ALA A 21 29.35 -15.61 2.39
C ALA A 21 30.78 -15.05 2.31
N LYS A 22 31.77 -15.76 2.87
CA LYS A 22 33.18 -15.37 2.73
C LYS A 22 33.65 -15.40 1.27
N ARG A 23 33.31 -16.46 0.52
CA ARG A 23 33.62 -16.56 -0.92
C ARG A 23 32.91 -15.48 -1.73
N ALA A 24 31.65 -15.20 -1.43
CA ALA A 24 30.88 -14.14 -2.06
C ALA A 24 31.48 -12.75 -1.75
N PHE A 25 31.98 -12.55 -0.54
CA PHE A 25 32.69 -11.32 -0.15
C PHE A 25 34.01 -11.17 -0.92
N ASP A 26 34.78 -12.25 -1.05
CA ASP A 26 36.03 -12.21 -1.85
C ASP A 26 35.74 -11.95 -3.33
N ALA A 27 34.65 -12.50 -3.88
CA ALA A 27 34.18 -12.14 -5.22
C ALA A 27 33.74 -10.66 -5.31
N ALA A 28 33.07 -10.13 -4.28
CA ALA A 28 32.66 -8.73 -4.22
C ALA A 28 33.85 -7.76 -4.27
N LYS A 29 35.00 -8.11 -3.67
CA LYS A 29 36.23 -7.29 -3.71
C LYS A 29 36.71 -7.05 -5.14
N LEU A 30 36.55 -8.03 -6.04
CA LEU A 30 36.92 -7.89 -7.46
C LEU A 30 36.10 -6.81 -8.18
N HIS A 31 34.90 -6.50 -7.67
CA HIS A 31 33.99 -5.51 -8.26
C HIS A 31 34.02 -4.17 -7.52
N GLN A 32 34.48 -4.14 -6.27
CA GLN A 32 34.49 -2.95 -5.42
C GLN A 32 35.82 -2.87 -4.67
N ALA A 33 36.76 -2.09 -5.20
CA ALA A 33 38.10 -1.90 -4.63
C ALA A 33 38.08 -1.39 -3.18
N CYS A 34 37.05 -0.65 -2.78
CA CYS A 34 36.91 -0.17 -1.40
C CYS A 34 36.73 -1.31 -0.37
N LEU A 35 36.40 -2.53 -0.81
CA LEU A 35 36.24 -3.71 0.05
C LEU A 35 37.57 -4.45 0.30
N GLU A 36 38.63 -4.17 -0.47
CA GLU A 36 39.92 -4.86 -0.35
C GLU A 36 40.58 -4.65 1.02
N ALA A 37 40.32 -3.52 1.67
CA ALA A 37 40.85 -3.19 3.00
C ALA A 37 40.37 -4.14 4.11
N PHE A 38 39.34 -4.96 3.85
CA PHE A 38 38.71 -5.81 4.85
C PHE A 38 39.02 -7.29 4.62
N ALA A 39 39.53 -7.97 5.65
CA ALA A 39 39.82 -9.41 5.59
C ALA A 39 38.55 -10.26 5.40
N GLY A 40 37.39 -9.78 5.84
CA GLY A 40 36.12 -10.49 5.75
C GLY A 40 34.91 -9.58 6.04
N PRO A 41 33.69 -10.11 5.85
CA PRO A 41 32.46 -9.34 5.99
C PRO A 41 32.24 -8.81 7.41
N GLU A 42 32.65 -9.53 8.45
CA GLU A 42 32.49 -9.12 9.85
C GLU A 42 33.34 -7.89 10.21
N GLY A 43 34.55 -7.82 9.66
CA GLY A 43 35.43 -6.66 9.82
C GLY A 43 34.82 -5.41 9.19
N LEU A 44 34.20 -5.55 8.02
CA LEU A 44 33.48 -4.46 7.36
C LEU A 44 32.27 -4.01 8.19
N VAL A 45 31.44 -4.93 8.69
CA VAL A 45 30.29 -4.57 9.55
C VAL A 45 30.77 -3.81 10.78
N SER A 46 31.81 -4.30 11.46
CA SER A 46 32.37 -3.67 12.66
C SER A 46 32.83 -2.23 12.37
N TYR A 47 33.46 -2.01 11.22
CA TYR A 47 33.86 -0.69 10.76
C TYR A 47 32.66 0.22 10.44
N LEU A 48 31.64 -0.31 9.75
CA LEU A 48 30.43 0.45 9.38
C LEU A 48 29.62 0.91 10.59
N VAL A 49 29.57 0.12 11.66
CA VAL A 49 28.84 0.49 12.89
C VAL A 49 29.66 1.33 13.87
N SER A 50 30.99 1.40 13.71
CA SER A 50 31.87 2.12 14.63
C SER A 50 31.58 3.63 14.68
N PRO A 51 31.31 4.25 15.84
CA PRO A 51 31.03 5.69 15.92
C PRO A 51 32.25 6.57 15.56
N ASP A 52 33.46 6.02 15.67
CA ASP A 52 34.72 6.76 15.49
C ASP A 52 35.07 7.02 14.02
N VAL A 53 34.40 6.31 13.10
CA VAL A 53 34.63 6.44 11.66
C VAL A 53 33.69 7.50 11.08
N PRO A 54 34.21 8.54 10.40
CA PRO A 54 33.41 9.59 9.77
C PRO A 54 32.35 9.04 8.81
N ALA A 55 31.17 9.66 8.83
CA ALA A 55 30.04 9.24 8.00
C ALA A 55 30.35 9.32 6.49
N ASP A 56 31.14 10.31 6.07
CA ASP A 56 31.51 10.50 4.66
C ASP A 56 32.40 9.37 4.14
N GLU A 57 33.29 8.84 4.97
CA GLU A 57 34.14 7.69 4.64
C GLU A 57 33.28 6.43 4.44
N LYS A 58 32.28 6.23 5.32
CA LYS A 58 31.33 5.12 5.19
C LYS A 58 30.41 5.25 3.98
N ASN A 59 30.07 6.46 3.55
CA ASN A 59 29.16 6.67 2.42
C ASN A 59 29.72 6.08 1.11
N GLY A 60 31.06 6.07 0.95
CA GLY A 60 31.72 5.39 -0.18
C GLY A 60 31.51 3.87 -0.14
N LEU A 61 31.67 3.25 1.03
CA LEU A 61 31.41 1.83 1.24
C LEU A 61 29.93 1.48 1.01
N TYR A 62 29.00 2.26 1.56
CA TYR A 62 27.58 2.06 1.33
C TYR A 62 27.19 2.19 -0.15
N SER A 63 27.81 3.11 -0.89
CA SER A 63 27.60 3.22 -2.34
C SER A 63 28.02 1.94 -3.06
N GLY A 64 29.19 1.38 -2.73
CA GLY A 64 29.66 0.12 -3.31
C GLY A 64 28.74 -1.06 -2.97
N LEU A 65 28.27 -1.14 -1.73
CA LEU A 65 27.33 -2.18 -1.29
C LEU A 65 25.97 -2.07 -1.98
N VAL A 66 25.45 -0.85 -2.18
CA VAL A 66 24.21 -0.64 -2.95
C VAL A 66 24.37 -1.11 -4.39
N ARG A 67 25.52 -0.82 -5.05
CA ARG A 67 25.78 -1.32 -6.41
C ARG A 67 25.78 -2.85 -6.48
N LEU A 68 26.41 -3.51 -5.51
CA LEU A 68 26.42 -4.97 -5.44
C LEU A 68 25.02 -5.54 -5.18
N ALA A 69 24.23 -4.91 -4.32
CA ALA A 69 22.86 -5.33 -4.03
C ALA A 69 21.88 -5.10 -5.21
N GLN A 70 22.16 -4.13 -6.07
CA GLN A 70 21.40 -3.84 -7.30
C GLN A 70 21.82 -4.73 -8.48
N GLY A 71 23.02 -5.31 -8.46
CA GLY A 71 23.50 -6.24 -9.45
C GLY A 71 23.20 -7.71 -9.10
N ASP A 72 23.59 -8.61 -10.00
CA ASP A 72 23.43 -10.06 -9.79
C ASP A 72 24.63 -10.69 -9.05
N VAL A 73 25.82 -10.10 -9.18
CA VAL A 73 27.05 -10.66 -8.61
C VAL A 73 27.21 -10.24 -7.14
N ALA A 74 27.39 -11.23 -6.27
CA ALA A 74 27.61 -11.06 -4.84
C ALA A 74 26.48 -10.27 -4.12
N SER A 75 25.28 -10.20 -4.70
CA SER A 75 24.12 -9.58 -4.06
C SER A 75 23.75 -10.27 -2.74
N GLU A 76 23.99 -11.59 -2.65
CA GLU A 76 23.75 -12.41 -1.46
C GLU A 76 24.52 -11.95 -0.22
N VAL A 77 25.74 -11.40 -0.38
CA VAL A 77 26.53 -10.86 0.73
C VAL A 77 26.28 -9.37 0.95
N ALA A 78 25.89 -8.63 -0.10
CA ALA A 78 25.63 -7.20 -0.02
C ALA A 78 24.42 -6.87 0.86
N TRP A 79 23.33 -7.64 0.76
CA TRP A 79 22.12 -7.40 1.56
C TRP A 79 22.36 -7.52 3.07
N PRO A 80 22.93 -8.61 3.61
CA PRO A 80 23.28 -8.69 5.03
C PRO A 80 24.22 -7.57 5.48
N LEU A 81 25.22 -7.20 4.68
CA LEU A 81 26.16 -6.11 5.01
C LEU A 81 25.46 -4.75 5.11
N LEU A 82 24.56 -4.44 4.18
CA LEU A 82 23.75 -3.21 4.21
C LEU A 82 22.85 -3.16 5.46
N TRP A 83 22.16 -4.26 5.75
CA TRP A 83 21.27 -4.37 6.90
C TRP A 83 22.01 -4.21 8.22
N LEU A 84 23.14 -4.92 8.39
CA LEU A 84 23.90 -4.88 9.63
C LEU A 84 24.66 -3.56 9.80
N GLY A 85 25.24 -3.00 8.73
CA GLY A 85 25.92 -1.71 8.78
C GLY A 85 24.97 -0.56 9.13
N LEU A 86 23.74 -0.58 8.58
CA LEU A 86 22.71 0.42 8.87
C LEU A 86 21.85 0.08 10.09
N TRP A 87 22.11 -1.05 10.75
CA TRP A 87 21.32 -1.53 11.87
C TRP A 87 21.10 -0.48 12.95
N PRO A 88 22.12 0.29 13.43
CA PRO A 88 21.89 1.30 14.46
C PRO A 88 20.88 2.37 14.05
N GLY A 89 20.92 2.79 12.78
CA GLY A 89 19.99 3.78 12.23
C GLY A 89 18.57 3.22 12.08
N LEU A 90 18.45 1.99 11.56
CA LEU A 90 17.17 1.33 11.35
C LEU A 90 16.53 0.89 12.69
N ASP A 91 17.32 0.44 13.66
CA ASP A 91 16.83 0.12 15.01
C ASP A 91 16.34 1.37 15.71
N ALA A 92 17.05 2.50 15.61
CA ALA A 92 16.55 3.77 16.14
C ALA A 92 15.21 4.20 15.49
N VAL A 93 15.01 3.94 14.20
CA VAL A 93 13.72 4.14 13.53
C VAL A 93 12.66 3.18 14.12
N TYR A 94 12.96 1.89 14.18
CA TYR A 94 12.06 0.87 14.73
C TYR A 94 11.58 1.23 16.14
N GLN A 95 12.51 1.55 17.07
CA GLN A 95 12.16 1.93 18.44
C GLN A 95 11.29 3.19 18.48
N ARG A 96 11.63 4.23 17.70
CA ARG A 96 10.87 5.49 17.65
C ARG A 96 9.46 5.32 17.09
N ARG A 97 9.28 4.38 16.15
CA ARG A 97 8.01 4.18 15.44
C ARG A 97 7.12 3.09 16.02
N LEU A 98 7.61 2.30 16.97
CA LEU A 98 6.84 1.25 17.63
C LEU A 98 5.49 1.73 18.20
N LYS A 99 5.42 2.98 18.67
CA LYS A 99 4.18 3.60 19.17
C LYS A 99 3.06 3.76 18.15
N TYR A 100 3.35 3.71 16.85
CA TYR A 100 2.34 3.77 15.78
C TYR A 100 1.81 2.38 15.38
N PHE A 101 2.45 1.32 15.87
CA PHE A 101 2.17 -0.09 15.56
C PHE A 101 1.86 -0.87 16.85
N THR A 102 1.02 -0.31 17.71
CA THR A 102 0.67 -0.91 19.01
C THR A 102 0.02 -2.27 18.81
N GLY A 103 0.60 -3.33 19.37
CA GLY A 103 0.14 -4.71 19.19
C GLY A 103 0.60 -5.38 17.89
N ALA A 104 1.23 -4.64 16.99
CA ALA A 104 1.59 -5.07 15.63
C ALA A 104 3.08 -4.82 15.30
N ALA A 105 3.96 -5.11 16.26
CA ALA A 105 5.40 -4.84 16.12
C ALA A 105 6.06 -5.60 14.95
N ASP A 106 5.56 -6.79 14.61
CA ASP A 106 6.06 -7.58 13.49
C ASP A 106 5.63 -6.99 12.12
N GLU A 107 4.52 -6.24 12.07
CA GLU A 107 4.14 -5.47 10.88
C GLU A 107 5.12 -4.32 10.64
N LEU A 108 5.57 -3.62 11.69
CA LEU A 108 6.60 -2.59 11.55
C LEU A 108 7.92 -3.18 11.02
N ALA A 109 8.34 -4.34 11.54
CA ALA A 109 9.53 -5.03 11.06
C ALA A 109 9.39 -5.38 9.56
N SER A 110 8.24 -5.92 9.15
CA SER A 110 7.95 -6.27 7.76
C SER A 110 7.88 -5.05 6.84
N ALA A 111 7.28 -3.95 7.33
CA ALA A 111 7.20 -2.68 6.60
C ALA A 111 8.58 -2.07 6.39
N LEU A 112 9.43 -2.04 7.42
CA LEU A 112 10.83 -1.62 7.32
C LEU A 112 11.59 -2.49 6.31
N ALA A 113 11.45 -3.80 6.39
CA ALA A 113 12.11 -4.74 5.47
C ALA A 113 11.71 -4.46 4.01
N THR A 114 10.41 -4.30 3.77
CA THR A 114 9.85 -4.03 2.45
C THR A 114 10.32 -2.67 1.91
N ALA A 115 10.19 -1.61 2.70
CA ALA A 115 10.58 -0.26 2.32
C ALA A 115 12.07 -0.15 2.04
N PHE A 116 12.91 -0.70 2.92
CA PHE A 116 14.36 -0.69 2.75
C PHE A 116 14.80 -1.45 1.49
N THR A 117 14.27 -2.65 1.28
CA THR A 117 14.57 -3.47 0.09
C THR A 117 14.16 -2.74 -1.19
N ALA A 118 12.95 -2.18 -1.22
CA ALA A 118 12.47 -1.42 -2.37
C ALA A 118 13.30 -0.15 -2.62
N LEU A 119 13.75 0.53 -1.56
CA LEU A 119 14.56 1.73 -1.65
C LEU A 119 15.96 1.43 -2.20
N VAL A 120 16.65 0.41 -1.67
CA VAL A 120 17.98 0.01 -2.16
C VAL A 120 17.92 -0.33 -3.65
N LYS A 121 16.89 -1.07 -4.09
CA LYS A 121 16.72 -1.43 -5.52
C LYS A 121 16.52 -0.24 -6.46
N ARG A 122 15.95 0.88 -5.98
CA ARG A 122 15.64 2.06 -6.81
C ARG A 122 16.54 3.26 -6.56
N LEU A 123 17.48 3.17 -5.61
CA LEU A 123 18.31 4.32 -5.22
C LEU A 123 19.24 4.72 -6.37
N ASN A 124 19.17 6.00 -6.76
CA ASN A 124 20.10 6.58 -7.72
C ASN A 124 21.36 7.09 -7.00
N LEU A 125 22.48 6.41 -7.24
CA LEU A 125 23.77 6.72 -6.61
C LEU A 125 24.49 7.92 -7.25
N ASP A 126 24.14 8.33 -8.46
CA ASP A 126 24.77 9.49 -9.14
C ASP A 126 24.40 10.80 -8.46
N THR A 127 23.24 10.83 -7.79
CA THR A 127 22.69 12.02 -7.13
C THR A 127 22.75 11.93 -5.61
N THR A 128 23.12 10.77 -5.05
CA THR A 128 23.07 10.52 -3.60
C THR A 128 24.47 10.43 -3.00
N GLN A 129 24.92 11.52 -2.37
CA GLN A 129 26.22 11.55 -1.68
C GLN A 129 26.16 10.96 -0.25
N ARG A 130 25.07 11.21 0.49
CA ARG A 130 24.90 10.76 1.88
C ARG A 130 24.10 9.46 1.95
N VAL A 131 24.60 8.40 1.33
CA VAL A 131 23.87 7.13 1.10
C VAL A 131 23.29 6.56 2.39
N ALA A 132 24.07 6.46 3.47
CA ALA A 132 23.59 5.88 4.73
C ALA A 132 22.40 6.64 5.31
N ALA A 133 22.54 7.98 5.40
CA ALA A 133 21.49 8.83 5.93
C ALA A 133 20.24 8.84 5.04
N THR A 134 20.43 8.83 3.71
CA THR A 134 19.33 8.76 2.74
C THR A 134 18.56 7.45 2.86
N LEU A 135 19.26 6.32 2.97
CA LEU A 135 18.66 5.00 3.13
C LEU A 135 17.80 4.93 4.40
N VAL A 136 18.36 5.33 5.55
CA VAL A 136 17.63 5.30 6.84
C VAL A 136 16.43 6.25 6.82
N ARG A 137 16.64 7.52 6.42
CA ARG A 137 15.58 8.54 6.46
C ARG A 137 14.46 8.28 5.45
N SER A 138 14.81 7.80 4.26
CA SER A 138 13.81 7.53 3.23
C SER A 138 13.07 6.23 3.49
N THR A 139 13.72 5.22 4.09
CA THR A 139 13.02 4.03 4.60
C THR A 139 11.99 4.40 5.66
N GLU A 140 12.37 5.23 6.64
CA GLU A 140 11.41 5.73 7.64
C GLU A 140 10.26 6.49 6.98
N ARG A 141 10.56 7.37 6.01
CA ARG A 141 9.53 8.12 5.28
C ARG A 141 8.55 7.18 4.58
N ASP A 142 9.05 6.23 3.81
CA ASP A 142 8.25 5.27 3.05
C ASP A 142 7.33 4.45 3.96
N VAL A 143 7.85 3.95 5.09
CA VAL A 143 7.07 3.22 6.10
C VAL A 143 5.95 4.10 6.65
N MET A 144 6.27 5.34 7.03
CA MET A 144 5.27 6.25 7.60
C MET A 144 4.26 6.75 6.58
N ASP A 145 4.64 6.88 5.31
CA ASP A 145 3.72 7.20 4.20
C ASP A 145 2.78 6.02 3.92
N ALA A 146 3.31 4.78 3.90
CA ALA A 146 2.50 3.58 3.73
C ALA A 146 1.51 3.39 4.90
N TRP A 147 1.99 3.54 6.13
CA TRP A 147 1.13 3.47 7.32
C TRP A 147 0.03 4.53 7.31
N ARG A 148 0.34 5.78 6.94
CA ARG A 148 -0.66 6.85 6.80
C ARG A 148 -1.70 6.54 5.73
N ARG A 149 -1.27 6.00 4.59
CA ARG A 149 -2.16 5.58 3.50
C ARG A 149 -3.12 4.48 3.95
N ALA A 150 -2.58 3.39 4.51
CA ALA A 150 -3.37 2.28 5.03
C ALA A 150 -4.39 2.76 6.07
N ARG A 151 -4.00 3.64 7.00
CA ARG A 151 -4.91 4.15 8.02
C ARG A 151 -5.99 5.10 7.47
N THR A 152 -5.67 5.84 6.41
CA THR A 152 -6.65 6.68 5.71
C THR A 152 -7.63 5.82 4.92
N GLU A 153 -7.16 4.74 4.30
CA GLU A 153 -7.98 3.74 3.61
C GLU A 153 -8.89 3.02 4.59
N ASP A 154 -8.37 2.52 5.72
CA ASP A 154 -9.17 1.92 6.79
C ASP A 154 -10.26 2.88 7.27
N ALA A 155 -9.95 4.15 7.53
CA ALA A 155 -10.95 5.13 7.94
C ALA A 155 -12.02 5.37 6.86
N ARG A 156 -11.67 5.28 5.58
CA ARG A 156 -12.64 5.35 4.48
C ARG A 156 -13.51 4.10 4.44
N TYR A 157 -12.91 2.91 4.54
CA TYR A 157 -13.64 1.64 4.54
C TYR A 157 -14.54 1.48 5.76
N SER A 158 -14.10 1.91 6.96
CA SER A 158 -14.94 1.94 8.15
C SER A 158 -16.16 2.84 7.96
N ARG A 159 -16.00 4.03 7.36
CA ARG A 159 -17.15 4.90 7.03
C ARG A 159 -18.08 4.29 5.98
N TYR A 160 -17.54 3.59 4.98
CA TYR A 160 -18.39 2.87 4.03
C TYR A 160 -19.15 1.74 4.70
N ARG A 161 -18.50 0.98 5.58
CA ARG A 161 -19.10 -0.10 6.34
C ARG A 161 -20.17 0.41 7.32
N GLU A 162 -19.89 1.47 8.07
CA GLU A 162 -20.87 2.11 8.96
C GLU A 162 -22.08 2.63 8.17
N ARG A 163 -21.85 3.19 6.98
CA ARG A 163 -22.93 3.62 6.07
C ARG A 163 -23.71 2.43 5.50
N GLU A 164 -23.06 1.34 5.16
CA GLU A 164 -23.72 0.13 4.65
C GLU A 164 -24.52 -0.56 5.77
N GLU A 165 -23.97 -0.65 6.97
CA GLU A 165 -24.66 -1.13 8.17
C GLU A 165 -25.84 -0.22 8.52
N SER A 166 -25.69 1.11 8.46
CA SER A 166 -26.79 2.05 8.72
C SER A 166 -27.87 2.02 7.63
N VAL A 167 -27.49 1.84 6.35
CA VAL A 167 -28.45 1.64 5.26
C VAL A 167 -29.14 0.28 5.41
N SER A 168 -28.42 -0.78 5.80
CA SER A 168 -29.02 -2.09 6.06
C SER A 168 -29.98 -2.07 7.24
N GLU A 169 -29.67 -1.31 8.29
CA GLU A 169 -30.53 -1.11 9.46
C GLU A 169 -31.76 -0.25 9.11
N ALA A 170 -31.59 0.83 8.34
CA ALA A 170 -32.70 1.64 7.83
C ALA A 170 -33.62 0.85 6.87
N VAL A 171 -33.06 -0.02 6.02
CA VAL A 171 -33.81 -0.93 5.14
C VAL A 171 -34.58 -1.98 5.95
N ALA A 172 -34.00 -2.50 7.04
CA ALA A 172 -34.68 -3.41 7.96
C ALA A 172 -35.83 -2.74 8.72
N LEU A 173 -35.70 -1.44 9.03
CA LEU A 173 -36.71 -0.65 9.75
C LEU A 173 -37.77 -0.02 8.83
N SER A 174 -37.57 -0.01 7.51
CA SER A 174 -38.55 0.50 6.54
C SER A 174 -39.55 -0.60 6.12
N PRO A 175 -40.85 -0.46 6.42
CA PRO A 175 -41.87 -1.44 6.04
C PRO A 175 -42.04 -1.59 4.53
N ALA A 176 -41.56 -0.62 3.74
CA ALA A 176 -41.67 -0.62 2.29
C ALA A 176 -40.59 -1.49 1.59
N LEU A 177 -39.50 -1.84 2.28
CA LEU A 177 -38.44 -2.71 1.76
C LEU A 177 -38.35 -4.07 2.47
N SER A 178 -39.04 -4.23 3.62
CA SER A 178 -39.23 -5.50 4.32
C SER A 178 -40.22 -6.47 3.62
N GLU A 179 -40.20 -6.54 2.28
CA GLU A 179 -40.70 -7.74 1.58
C GLU A 179 -39.62 -8.83 1.62
N VAL A 180 -39.37 -9.32 2.83
CA VAL A 180 -38.57 -10.52 3.11
C VAL A 180 -39.24 -11.70 2.40
N GLY A 181 -38.62 -12.17 1.32
CA GLY A 181 -39.11 -13.30 0.52
C GLY A 181 -38.98 -13.14 -0.99
N LEU A 182 -38.64 -11.94 -1.48
CA LEU A 182 -38.41 -11.72 -2.90
C LEU A 182 -37.06 -12.33 -3.33
N SER A 183 -37.09 -13.25 -4.30
CA SER A 183 -35.85 -13.70 -4.98
C SER A 183 -35.10 -12.49 -5.56
N VAL A 184 -33.78 -12.60 -5.78
CA VAL A 184 -32.94 -11.55 -6.42
C VAL A 184 -33.62 -10.99 -7.68
N ARG A 185 -34.28 -11.86 -8.45
CA ARG A 185 -35.06 -11.48 -9.64
C ARG A 185 -36.22 -10.53 -9.31
N MET A 186 -36.96 -10.80 -8.24
CA MET A 186 -38.07 -9.97 -7.80
C MET A 186 -37.59 -8.64 -7.20
N GLN A 187 -36.45 -8.61 -6.50
CA GLN A 187 -35.84 -7.37 -6.02
C GLN A 187 -35.40 -6.47 -7.20
N VAL A 188 -34.80 -7.07 -8.24
CA VAL A 188 -34.46 -6.36 -9.49
C VAL A 188 -35.71 -5.86 -10.20
N GLU A 189 -36.81 -6.63 -10.22
CA GLU A 189 -38.10 -6.21 -10.79
C GLU A 189 -38.74 -5.07 -9.99
N SER A 190 -38.67 -5.09 -8.65
CA SER A 190 -39.15 -4.01 -7.79
C SER A 190 -38.33 -2.74 -7.95
N LEU A 191 -37.00 -2.85 -7.99
CA LEU A 191 -36.10 -1.73 -8.30
C LEU A 191 -36.36 -1.17 -9.71
N ALA A 192 -36.61 -2.04 -10.69
CA ALA A 192 -36.96 -1.63 -12.04
C ALA A 192 -38.30 -0.89 -12.10
N LYS A 193 -39.32 -1.32 -11.35
CA LYS A 193 -40.61 -0.62 -11.24
C LYS A 193 -40.44 0.75 -10.60
N TRP A 194 -39.69 0.86 -9.51
CA TRP A 194 -39.40 2.12 -8.84
C TRP A 194 -38.63 3.08 -9.76
N LEU A 195 -37.57 2.61 -10.43
CA LEU A 195 -36.83 3.41 -11.41
C LEU A 195 -37.68 3.82 -12.61
N HIS A 196 -38.66 3.00 -13.01
CA HIS A 196 -39.58 3.33 -14.10
C HIS A 196 -40.55 4.46 -13.73
N LEU A 197 -40.91 4.61 -12.45
CA LEU A 197 -41.71 5.75 -11.99
C LEU A 197 -40.93 7.07 -12.06
N LEU A 198 -39.63 7.04 -11.75
CA LEU A 198 -38.77 8.24 -11.70
C LEU A 198 -38.15 8.60 -13.06
N ALA A 199 -37.81 7.59 -13.85
CA ALA A 199 -37.17 7.75 -15.15
C ALA A 199 -37.70 6.70 -16.15
N PRO A 200 -38.97 6.80 -16.59
CA PRO A 200 -39.65 5.74 -17.34
C PRO A 200 -38.91 5.33 -18.60
N MET A 201 -38.35 6.32 -19.31
CA MET A 201 -37.65 6.06 -20.55
C MET A 201 -36.17 5.68 -20.41
N ASP A 202 -35.59 5.86 -19.22
CA ASP A 202 -34.14 5.68 -18.98
C ASP A 202 -33.85 4.56 -17.97
N ALA A 203 -34.87 3.99 -17.31
CA ALA A 203 -34.72 2.94 -16.30
C ALA A 203 -33.88 1.76 -16.78
N LYS A 204 -34.13 1.27 -18.00
CA LYS A 204 -33.37 0.16 -18.59
C LYS A 204 -31.91 0.53 -18.90
N LEU A 205 -31.66 1.79 -19.29
CA LEU A 205 -30.30 2.29 -19.51
C LEU A 205 -29.54 2.42 -18.17
N VAL A 206 -30.20 2.93 -17.13
CA VAL A 206 -29.61 3.11 -15.80
C VAL A 206 -29.30 1.76 -15.14
N LEU A 207 -30.24 0.81 -15.16
CA LEU A 207 -30.05 -0.52 -14.59
C LEU A 207 -28.89 -1.27 -15.23
N SER A 208 -28.81 -1.29 -16.57
CA SER A 208 -27.72 -1.98 -17.27
C SER A 208 -26.35 -1.37 -16.96
N VAL A 209 -26.26 -0.05 -16.85
CA VAL A 209 -24.97 0.61 -16.57
C VAL A 209 -24.56 0.45 -15.10
N LEU A 210 -25.49 0.54 -14.14
CA LEU A 210 -25.16 0.51 -12.72
C LEU A 210 -25.10 -0.90 -12.11
N LEU A 211 -25.95 -1.83 -12.55
CA LEU A 211 -26.00 -3.19 -11.99
C LEU A 211 -25.15 -4.19 -12.77
N LEU A 212 -25.01 -4.00 -14.08
CA LEU A 212 -24.26 -4.92 -14.96
C LEU A 212 -22.91 -4.34 -15.40
N ASP A 213 -22.54 -3.16 -14.90
CA ASP A 213 -21.31 -2.42 -15.23
C ASP A 213 -21.07 -2.26 -16.75
N GLU A 214 -22.14 -2.18 -17.53
CA GLU A 214 -22.06 -2.05 -18.98
C GLU A 214 -21.80 -0.59 -19.40
N GLU A 215 -21.04 -0.39 -20.47
CA GLU A 215 -20.76 0.95 -20.98
C GLU A 215 -22.02 1.61 -21.57
N GLN A 216 -22.27 2.87 -21.18
CA GLN A 216 -23.44 3.67 -21.62
C GLN A 216 -23.64 3.70 -23.14
N SER A 217 -22.54 3.70 -23.90
CA SER A 217 -22.55 3.72 -25.36
C SER A 217 -23.10 2.42 -25.94
N VAL A 218 -22.70 1.28 -25.38
CA VAL A 218 -23.12 -0.08 -25.77
C VAL A 218 -24.59 -0.29 -25.44
N VAL A 219 -25.00 0.05 -24.22
CA VAL A 219 -26.40 -0.04 -23.80
C VAL A 219 -27.28 0.89 -24.63
N GLY A 220 -26.79 2.11 -24.91
CA GLY A 220 -27.46 3.08 -25.77
C GLY A 220 -27.81 2.51 -27.13
N VAL A 221 -26.84 1.92 -27.83
CA VAL A 221 -27.04 1.30 -29.14
C VAL A 221 -28.05 0.15 -29.06
N ARG A 222 -27.96 -0.70 -28.02
CA ARG A 222 -28.92 -1.80 -27.78
C ARG A 222 -30.35 -1.29 -27.56
N LEU A 223 -30.52 -0.07 -27.04
CA LEU A 223 -31.80 0.60 -26.83
C LEU A 223 -32.22 1.50 -28.02
N GLY A 224 -31.52 1.44 -29.15
CA GLY A 224 -31.83 2.23 -30.34
C GLY A 224 -31.42 3.71 -30.24
N LEU A 225 -30.52 4.06 -29.32
CA LEU A 225 -30.04 5.42 -29.09
C LEU A 225 -28.66 5.64 -29.72
N LYS A 226 -28.41 6.86 -30.18
CA LYS A 226 -27.04 7.30 -30.53
C LYS A 226 -26.19 7.39 -29.24
N PRO A 227 -24.89 7.04 -29.27
CA PRO A 227 -24.03 7.01 -28.07
C PRO A 227 -24.01 8.31 -27.26
N ALA A 228 -23.95 9.47 -27.92
CA ALA A 228 -23.98 10.77 -27.26
C ALA A 228 -25.34 11.07 -26.58
N VAL A 229 -26.43 10.53 -27.13
CA VAL A 229 -27.77 10.65 -26.55
C VAL A 229 -27.89 9.75 -25.33
N ALA A 230 -27.38 8.51 -25.39
CA ALA A 230 -27.36 7.59 -24.26
C ALA A 230 -26.58 8.18 -23.06
N ARG A 231 -25.39 8.76 -23.30
CA ARG A 231 -24.61 9.45 -22.27
C ARG A 231 -25.38 10.60 -21.60
N LYS A 232 -25.99 11.49 -22.39
CA LYS A 232 -26.79 12.61 -21.85
C LYS A 232 -28.02 12.14 -21.09
N ARG A 233 -28.69 11.08 -21.55
CA ARG A 233 -29.89 10.52 -20.89
C ARG A 233 -29.53 9.84 -19.58
N PHE A 234 -28.47 9.04 -19.56
CA PHE A 234 -27.94 8.44 -18.35
C PHE A 234 -27.57 9.50 -17.28
N GLN A 235 -26.84 10.55 -17.69
CA GLN A 235 -26.50 11.66 -16.79
C GLN A 235 -27.73 12.39 -16.24
N ARG A 236 -28.74 12.64 -17.08
CA ARG A 236 -30.00 13.28 -16.64
C ARG A 236 -30.79 12.40 -15.69
N ALA A 237 -30.83 11.10 -15.93
CA ALA A 237 -31.51 10.14 -15.06
C ALA A 237 -30.82 10.06 -13.69
N LEU A 238 -29.48 10.01 -13.64
CA LEU A 238 -28.72 10.05 -12.38
C LEU A 238 -28.95 11.34 -11.59
N LEU A 239 -29.01 12.49 -12.27
CA LEU A 239 -29.29 13.78 -11.62
C LEU A 239 -30.70 13.83 -11.03
N ARG A 240 -31.69 13.20 -11.67
CA ARG A 240 -33.04 13.09 -11.13
C ARG A 240 -33.08 12.19 -9.89
N LEU A 241 -32.45 11.02 -9.98
CA LEU A 241 -32.35 10.09 -8.85
C LEU A 241 -31.68 10.74 -7.64
N ARG A 242 -30.59 11.48 -7.86
CA ARG A 242 -29.90 12.20 -6.79
C ARG A 242 -30.83 13.21 -6.10
N ARG A 243 -31.57 14.02 -6.86
CA ARG A 243 -32.49 15.02 -6.28
C ARG A 243 -33.62 14.40 -5.48
N GLU A 244 -34.17 13.28 -5.94
CA GLU A 244 -35.25 12.58 -5.23
C GLU A 244 -34.73 11.90 -3.95
N MET A 245 -33.49 11.40 -3.96
CA MET A 245 -32.85 10.87 -2.74
C MET A 245 -32.55 11.99 -1.73
N GLU A 246 -32.04 13.13 -2.20
CA GLU A 246 -31.82 14.32 -1.36
C GLU A 246 -33.15 14.84 -0.77
N ALA A 247 -34.23 14.88 -1.56
CA ALA A 247 -35.55 15.29 -1.08
C ALA A 247 -36.20 14.29 -0.10
N ALA A 248 -35.91 12.99 -0.23
CA ALA A 248 -36.37 11.97 0.70
C ALA A 248 -35.63 12.06 2.04
N GLU A 249 -34.31 12.30 2.02
CA GLU A 249 -33.49 12.54 3.22
C GLU A 249 -33.96 13.80 3.98
N ASP A 250 -34.26 14.90 3.29
CA ASP A 250 -34.79 16.13 3.91
C ASP A 250 -36.19 15.96 4.52
N SER A 251 -37.00 15.03 4.00
CA SER A 251 -38.36 14.78 4.50
C SER A 251 -38.41 13.95 5.77
N ASP A 252 -37.42 13.07 5.99
CA ASP A 252 -37.30 12.28 7.23
C ASP A 252 -36.77 13.13 8.39
N ASP A 253 -35.90 14.12 8.13
CA ASP A 253 -35.36 15.04 9.16
C ASP A 253 -36.40 16.06 9.66
N THR A 254 -37.51 16.26 8.93
CA THR A 254 -38.58 17.21 9.34
C THR A 254 -39.71 16.52 10.13
N ALA A 255 -39.71 15.19 10.20
CA ALA A 255 -40.72 14.39 10.89
C ALA A 255 -40.29 13.88 12.29
N ALA A 256 -39.11 14.27 12.77
CA ALA A 256 -38.59 14.01 14.11
C ALA A 256 -38.77 15.23 15.04
#